data_AF-A0A813T3N3-F1
#
_entry.id   AF-A0A813T3N3-F1
#
_cell.length_a   1.000
_cell.length_b   1.000
_cell.length_c   1.000
_cell.angle_alpha   90.00
_cell.angle_beta   90.00
_cell.angle_gamma   90.00
#
_symmetry.space_group_name_H-M   'P 1'
#
loop_
_entity.id
_entity.type
_entity.pdbx_description
1 polymer ?
#
loop_
_entity_poly.entity_id
_entity_poly.type
_entity_poly.pdbx_seq_one_letter_code
_entity_poly.pdbx_strand_id
1 'polypeptide(L)'
;MEPDISTAQEMEFDPNSVLSSIDSNETSNPISKRIRYNLENKAKVLYFHKQGNSINKCAKHFSIDRRLISRWIKLEPTILSTKLKRKKYAVPSSTNKSHFPTMETHLLDNGK
;
A
#
# COMPACT_ATOMS: atom_id res chain seq x y z
N MET A 1 -66.92 -26.38 32.15
CA MET A 1 -66.79 -26.70 30.71
C MET A 1 -65.74 -25.74 30.19
N GLU A 2 -64.51 -26.23 30.09
CA GLU A 2 -63.28 -25.52 29.67
C GLU A 2 -63.07 -25.79 28.16
N PRO A 3 -62.20 -25.07 27.42
CA PRO A 3 -62.58 -23.95 26.54
C PRO A 3 -62.34 -24.23 25.04
N ASP A 4 -63.07 -23.55 24.16
CA ASP A 4 -62.80 -23.54 22.72
C ASP A 4 -61.61 -22.62 22.41
N ILE A 5 -60.50 -23.24 22.02
CA ILE A 5 -59.24 -22.62 21.65
C ILE A 5 -59.30 -22.40 20.14
N SER A 6 -59.51 -21.16 19.70
CA SER A 6 -59.44 -20.79 18.28
C SER A 6 -58.06 -21.07 17.71
N THR A 7 -58.09 -21.83 16.62
CA THR A 7 -57.02 -22.40 15.81
C THR A 7 -55.95 -21.38 15.41
N ALA A 8 -54.69 -21.77 15.62
CA ALA A 8 -53.50 -21.07 15.14
C ALA A 8 -53.50 -20.99 13.60
N GLN A 9 -53.24 -19.80 13.04
CA GLN A 9 -52.89 -19.65 11.64
C GLN A 9 -51.49 -20.24 11.42
N GLU A 10 -51.44 -21.38 10.75
CA GLU A 10 -50.21 -21.94 10.18
C GLU A 10 -49.75 -21.02 9.04
N MET A 11 -48.68 -20.27 9.28
CA MET A 11 -47.97 -19.55 8.23
C MET A 11 -47.01 -20.56 7.59
N GLU A 12 -47.41 -21.11 6.44
CA GLU A 12 -46.60 -22.05 5.67
C GLU A 12 -45.26 -21.41 5.29
N PHE A 13 -44.17 -21.94 5.85
CA PHE A 13 -42.80 -21.63 5.47
C PHE A 13 -42.37 -22.68 4.42
N ASP A 14 -42.33 -22.29 3.15
CA ASP A 14 -41.87 -23.16 2.06
C ASP A 14 -40.34 -23.34 2.14
N PRO A 15 -39.83 -24.55 2.45
CA PRO A 15 -38.39 -24.79 2.58
C PRO A 15 -37.67 -24.85 1.21
N ASN A 16 -38.37 -24.75 0.09
CA ASN A 16 -37.78 -24.83 -1.26
C ASN A 16 -37.46 -23.46 -1.89
N SER A 17 -37.53 -22.37 -1.14
CA SER A 17 -37.03 -21.06 -1.59
C SER A 17 -35.49 -21.00 -1.50
N VAL A 18 -34.83 -21.88 -2.24
CA VAL A 18 -33.38 -21.89 -2.49
C VAL A 18 -33.18 -21.69 -3.99
N LEU A 19 -33.23 -20.43 -4.42
CA LEU A 19 -32.53 -19.95 -5.62
C LEU A 19 -31.64 -18.80 -5.14
N SER A 20 -30.39 -19.04 -4.76
CA SER A 20 -29.23 -19.36 -5.63
C SER A 20 -29.02 -18.35 -6.76
N SER A 21 -28.92 -17.07 -6.42
CA SER A 21 -28.30 -16.07 -7.30
C SER A 21 -27.31 -15.24 -6.51
N ILE A 22 -26.22 -15.88 -6.05
CA ILE A 22 -25.00 -15.15 -5.74
C ILE A 22 -24.19 -15.17 -7.03
N ASP A 23 -24.40 -14.15 -7.86
CA ASP A 23 -23.57 -13.94 -9.04
C ASP A 23 -22.12 -13.81 -8.58
N SER A 24 -21.36 -14.84 -8.93
CA SER A 24 -19.94 -14.98 -8.69
C SER A 24 -19.18 -14.07 -9.65
N ASN A 25 -19.27 -12.75 -9.45
CA ASN A 25 -18.54 -11.80 -10.27
C ASN A 25 -17.44 -11.12 -9.46
N GLU A 26 -16.23 -11.57 -9.75
CA GLU A 26 -14.95 -10.88 -9.59
C GLU A 26 -14.52 -10.56 -8.15
N THR A 27 -13.94 -11.56 -7.49
CA THR A 27 -12.80 -11.30 -6.61
C THR A 27 -11.60 -10.90 -7.47
N SER A 28 -11.67 -9.73 -8.12
CA SER A 28 -10.50 -9.08 -8.66
C SER A 28 -9.60 -8.79 -7.46
N ASN A 29 -8.58 -9.62 -7.21
CA ASN A 29 -7.54 -9.30 -6.25
C ASN A 29 -7.03 -7.90 -6.64
N PRO A 30 -7.28 -6.84 -5.85
CA PRO A 30 -6.78 -5.54 -6.21
C PRO A 30 -5.26 -5.69 -6.21
N ILE A 31 -4.65 -5.64 -7.40
CA ILE A 31 -3.20 -5.69 -7.54
C ILE A 31 -2.67 -4.60 -6.62
N SER A 32 -2.12 -5.04 -5.48
CA SER A 32 -1.74 -4.13 -4.41
C SER A 32 -0.62 -3.27 -4.95
N LYS A 33 -0.98 -2.03 -5.33
CA LYS A 33 -0.03 -1.09 -5.91
C LYS A 33 1.10 -0.93 -4.91
N ARG A 34 2.34 -1.19 -5.35
CA ARG A 34 3.51 -1.08 -4.48
C ARG A 34 3.61 0.36 -3.95
N ILE A 35 3.30 0.54 -2.67
CA ILE A 35 3.35 1.84 -2.01
C ILE A 35 4.81 2.25 -1.83
N ARG A 36 5.16 3.44 -2.31
CA ARG A 36 6.47 4.07 -2.06
C ARG A 36 6.34 5.05 -0.90
N TYR A 37 7.24 4.93 0.08
CA TYR A 37 7.27 5.82 1.23
C TYR A 37 8.39 6.85 1.10
N ASN A 38 8.01 8.12 1.09
CA ASN A 38 8.94 9.25 1.10
C ASN A 38 9.68 9.34 2.43
N LEU A 39 10.79 10.08 2.45
CA LEU A 39 11.60 10.27 3.64
C LEU A 39 10.79 10.87 4.80
N GLU A 40 9.93 11.85 4.50
CA GLU A 40 9.03 12.48 5.48
C GLU A 40 8.08 11.48 6.13
N ASN A 41 7.50 10.55 5.35
CA ASN A 41 6.63 9.51 5.89
C ASN A 41 7.39 8.60 6.86
N LYS A 42 8.62 8.22 6.51
CA LYS A 42 9.48 7.42 7.39
C LYS A 42 9.82 8.18 8.68
N ALA A 43 10.16 9.46 8.57
CA ALA A 43 10.48 10.30 9.73
C ALA A 43 9.29 10.45 10.69
N LYS A 44 8.06 10.64 10.17
CA LYS A 44 6.83 10.69 10.99
C LYS A 44 6.61 9.40 11.79
N VAL A 45 6.82 8.25 11.15
CA VAL A 45 6.67 6.94 11.81
C VAL A 45 7.72 6.75 12.90
N LEU A 46 8.98 7.12 12.62
CA LEU A 46 10.07 7.05 13.60
C LEU A 46 9.85 7.98 14.78
N TYR A 47 9.39 9.20 14.54
CA TYR A 47 9.02 10.14 15.59
C TYR A 47 7.92 9.57 16.49
N PHE A 48 6.86 9.03 15.89
CA PHE A 48 5.77 8.42 16.65
C PHE A 48 6.23 7.21 17.51
N HIS A 49 7.14 6.39 16.98
CA HIS A 49 7.76 5.30 17.73
C HIS A 49 8.61 5.82 18.90
N LYS A 50 9.38 6.90 18.70
CA LYS A 50 10.19 7.54 19.77
C LYS A 50 9.37 8.09 20.94
N GLN A 51 8.08 8.39 20.73
CA GLN A 51 7.16 8.76 21.81
C GLN A 51 6.75 7.56 22.70
N GLY A 52 7.41 6.41 22.57
CA GLY A 52 7.13 5.19 23.36
C GLY A 52 6.04 4.29 22.76
N ASN A 53 5.60 4.54 21.53
CA ASN A 53 4.57 3.71 20.89
C ASN A 53 5.18 2.43 20.30
N SER A 54 4.54 1.29 20.58
CA SER A 54 4.98 0.00 20.04
C SER A 54 4.87 -0.07 18.52
N ILE A 55 5.63 -0.97 17.90
CA ILE A 55 5.58 -1.24 16.45
C ILE A 55 4.15 -1.62 16.00
N ASN A 56 3.41 -2.34 16.85
CA ASN A 56 2.02 -2.73 16.55
C ASN A 56 1.11 -1.52 16.47
N LYS A 57 1.28 -0.57 17.39
CA LYS A 57 0.52 0.69 17.40
C LYS A 57 0.89 1.55 16.19
N CYS A 58 2.18 1.62 15.84
CA CYS A 58 2.65 2.31 14.64
C CYS A 58 2.05 1.69 13.36
N ALA A 59 2.05 0.36 13.24
CA ALA A 59 1.51 -0.35 12.08
C ALA A 59 0.03 -0.06 11.87
N LYS A 60 -0.77 -0.08 12.94
CA LYS A 60 -2.19 0.27 12.89
C LYS A 60 -2.41 1.74 12.54
N HIS A 61 -1.67 2.65 13.17
CA HIS A 61 -1.84 4.09 12.98
C HIS A 61 -1.50 4.54 11.55
N PHE A 62 -0.43 3.99 10.97
CA PHE A 62 0.03 4.41 9.63
C PHE A 62 -0.40 3.46 8.51
N SER A 63 -1.07 2.34 8.83
CA SER A 63 -1.39 1.26 7.87
C SER A 63 -0.14 0.78 7.11
N ILE A 64 0.93 0.50 7.86
CA ILE A 64 2.23 0.06 7.32
C ILE A 64 2.58 -1.31 7.92
N ASP A 65 3.16 -2.19 7.10
CA ASP A 65 3.66 -3.49 7.57
C ASP A 65 4.71 -3.31 8.69
N ARG A 66 4.52 -4.07 9.77
CA ARG A 66 5.41 -4.14 10.93
C ARG A 66 6.86 -4.41 10.52
N ARG A 67 7.08 -5.29 9.54
CA ARG A 67 8.43 -5.61 9.03
C ARG A 67 9.15 -4.39 8.48
N LEU A 68 8.41 -3.53 7.78
CA LEU A 68 8.94 -2.30 7.20
C LEU A 68 9.30 -1.29 8.29
N ILE A 69 8.44 -1.15 9.30
CA ILE A 69 8.67 -0.29 10.46
C ILE A 69 9.92 -0.74 11.22
N SER A 70 10.07 -2.03 11.51
CA SER A 70 11.27 -2.58 12.15
C SER A 70 12.54 -2.29 11.35
N ARG A 71 12.47 -2.38 10.02
CA ARG A 71 13.59 -2.03 9.14
C ARG A 71 13.93 -0.55 9.22
N TRP A 72 12.94 0.34 9.28
CA TRP A 72 13.19 1.78 9.40
C TRP A 72 13.76 2.17 10.75
N ILE A 73 13.34 1.54 11.84
CA ILE A 73 13.91 1.76 13.17
C ILE A 73 15.41 1.41 13.16
N LYS A 74 15.80 0.30 12.54
CA LYS A 74 17.23 -0.06 12.38
C LYS A 74 18.01 0.95 11.54
N LEU A 75 17.36 1.57 10.56
CA LEU A 75 17.95 2.55 9.64
C LEU A 75 17.71 4.00 10.08
N GLU A 76 17.21 4.22 11.29
CA GLU A 76 16.88 5.55 11.81
C GLU A 76 18.00 6.58 11.65
N PRO A 77 19.26 6.32 12.06
CA PRO A 77 20.32 7.32 11.93
C PRO A 77 20.57 7.70 10.47
N THR A 78 20.45 6.74 9.54
CA THR A 78 20.57 7.00 8.11
C THR A 78 19.40 7.86 7.61
N ILE A 79 18.16 7.49 7.97
CA ILE A 79 16.96 8.21 7.54
C ILE A 79 16.98 9.67 8.01
N LEU A 80 17.39 9.92 9.26
CA LEU A 80 17.44 11.28 9.83
C LEU A 80 18.61 12.12 9.30
N SER A 81 19.76 11.50 9.00
CA SER A 81 20.93 12.19 8.43
C SER A 81 20.80 12.47 6.94
N THR A 82 19.92 11.74 6.23
CA THR A 82 19.68 11.96 4.81
C THR A 82 19.01 13.31 4.60
N LYS A 83 19.79 14.36 4.27
CA LYS A 83 19.21 15.62 3.81
C LYS A 83 18.47 15.36 2.50
N LEU A 84 17.24 15.87 2.36
CA LEU A 84 16.48 15.86 1.11
C LEU A 84 17.20 16.73 0.07
N LYS A 85 18.34 16.28 -0.45
CA LYS A 85 18.95 16.88 -1.63
C LYS A 85 17.99 16.53 -2.77
N ARG A 86 17.12 17.47 -3.13
CA ARG A 86 16.37 17.42 -4.39
C ARG A 86 17.39 17.04 -5.46
N LYS A 87 17.25 15.84 -6.03
CA LYS A 87 18.02 15.45 -7.21
C LYS A 87 17.57 16.36 -8.34
N LYS A 88 18.14 17.56 -8.46
CA LYS A 88 18.29 18.23 -9.75
C LYS A 88 19.35 17.42 -10.50
N TYR A 89 19.00 16.23 -10.96
CA TYR A 89 19.84 15.56 -11.93
C TYR A 89 19.44 16.06 -13.31
N ALA A 90 20.06 17.16 -13.68
CA ALA A 90 20.91 17.14 -14.85
C ALA A 90 22.26 17.70 -14.38
N VAL A 91 23.12 16.83 -13.87
CA VAL A 91 24.55 17.15 -13.76
C VAL A 91 25.17 16.53 -15.00
N PRO A 92 25.42 17.28 -16.09
CA PRO A 92 26.33 16.83 -17.12
C PRO A 92 27.73 16.91 -16.51
N SER A 93 28.12 15.87 -15.78
CA SER A 93 29.51 15.68 -15.41
C SER A 93 30.23 15.20 -16.67
N SER A 94 31.33 15.86 -17.02
CA SER A 94 32.21 15.52 -18.15
C SER A 94 32.83 14.11 -18.05
N THR A 95 32.56 13.37 -16.96
CA THR A 95 33.02 12.00 -16.73
C THR A 95 31.91 10.95 -16.83
N ASN A 96 30.65 11.34 -17.08
CA ASN A 96 29.60 10.39 -17.42
C ASN A 96 29.82 9.89 -18.86
N LYS A 97 30.63 8.85 -19.02
CA LYS A 97 30.60 8.04 -20.24
C LYS A 97 29.17 7.51 -20.37
N SER A 98 28.49 7.86 -21.46
CA SER A 98 27.18 7.31 -21.71
C SER A 98 27.24 5.79 -21.81
N HIS A 99 26.11 5.16 -21.49
CA HIS A 99 26.03 3.70 -21.54
C HIS A 99 26.19 3.18 -22.98
N PHE A 100 25.85 4.02 -23.98
CA PHE A 100 25.95 3.74 -25.41
C PHE A 100 26.52 4.96 -26.17
N PRO A 101 27.82 5.23 -26.05
CA PRO A 101 28.43 6.43 -26.65
C PRO A 101 28.28 6.48 -28.17
N THR A 102 28.31 5.33 -28.83
CA THR A 102 28.18 5.22 -30.29
C THR A 102 26.78 5.57 -30.79
N MET A 103 25.73 5.25 -30.03
CA MET A 103 24.36 5.63 -30.42
C MET A 103 24.13 7.12 -30.27
N GLU A 104 24.68 7.73 -29.22
CA GLU A 104 24.57 9.17 -29.00
C GLU A 104 25.25 9.97 -30.12
N THR A 105 26.42 9.53 -30.59
CA THR A 105 27.11 10.17 -31.72
C THR A 105 26.27 10.08 -33.00
N HIS A 106 25.69 8.92 -33.33
CA HIS A 106 24.85 8.78 -34.51
C HIS A 106 23.59 9.66 -34.49
N LEU A 107 22.99 9.87 -33.32
CA LEU A 107 21.82 10.75 -33.19
C LEU A 107 22.18 12.24 -33.33
N LEU A 108 23.38 12.63 -32.92
CA LEU A 108 23.87 14.01 -33.04
C LEU A 108 24.35 14.34 -34.46
N ASP A 109 24.93 13.37 -35.16
CA ASP A 109 25.47 13.57 -36.52
C ASP A 109 24.37 13.58 -37.60
N ASN A 110 23.24 12.91 -37.37
CA ASN A 110 22.11 12.88 -38.30
C ASN A 110 21.16 14.10 -38.20
N GLY A 111 21.51 15.11 -37.38
CA GLY A 111 20.73 16.33 -37.18
C GLY A 111 21.24 17.57 -37.92
N LYS A 112 22.15 17.41 -38.90
CA LYS A 112 22.64 18.48 -39.77
C LYS A 112 22.27 18.25 -41.23
#